data_AF-A0A7K1FF54-F1
#
_entry.id   AF-A0A7K1FF54-F1
#
_cell.length_a   1.000
_cell.length_b   1.000
_cell.length_c   1.000
_cell.angle_alpha   90.00
_cell.angle_beta   90.00
_cell.angle_gamma   90.00
#
_symmetry.space_group_name_H-M   'P 1'
#
loop_
_entity.id
_entity.type
_entity.pdbx_description
1 polymer ?
#
loop_
_entity_poly.entity_id
_entity_poly.type
_entity_poly.pdbx_seq_one_letter_code
_entity_poly.pdbx_strand_id
1 'polypeptide(L)'
;MDNTVSPQPAVARRFSRRNVLRLAALGVPVAVGVAVPQIARASRVAAGASGDSTIMLIDPTSRALGDPTTTSAASTAAPTTPATTAAPTTPATTAAPTTPATTAAPTTTKGDAAAIRRALKPGTYKPGASTTGPIEGTSLKQVQGDFTATANGQVIENLEVWGTINIRAYSNVVIRNCVVHGTLATGTDTAFIIFSNDNGRGLLVEDCLLIGRGSPWCSGMRGGNYTIRRTEINNAPDGLCFTSQLGNVTAEGNWIHNGLYMEWDAKTPNMPYAGSYYTHTDGIQFHRGRNYVIRGNTIGGTRYVAAHHSGKAKQLQDDADDNYNSALMIKQEVDSSAANKIENVLIEDNWLAGGQATVNICSGRDNTFSSLTCRDNKFMRSTWGSQMYILRGPGLGNFSGNVFEDDGSAVPFSKGY
;
A
#
# COMPACT_ATOMS: atom_id res chain seq x y z
N MET A 1 -9.64 43.42 -3.44
CA MET A 1 -8.76 43.06 -2.31
C MET A 1 -7.94 41.89 -2.78
N ASP A 2 -6.64 42.14 -2.91
CA ASP A 2 -5.65 41.22 -3.46
C ASP A 2 -5.30 40.19 -2.38
N ASN A 3 -5.88 38.99 -2.46
CA ASN A 3 -5.57 37.88 -1.55
C ASN A 3 -4.38 37.09 -2.10
N THR A 4 -3.22 37.74 -2.18
CA THR A 4 -1.95 37.05 -2.33
C THR A 4 -1.55 36.49 -0.97
N VAL A 5 -1.99 35.26 -0.68
CA VAL A 5 -1.42 34.48 0.42
C VAL A 5 0.05 34.27 0.10
N SER A 6 0.93 34.96 0.85
CA SER A 6 2.37 34.78 0.75
C SER A 6 2.69 33.28 0.93
N PRO A 7 3.45 32.65 0.03
CA PRO A 7 3.82 31.25 0.19
C PRO A 7 4.65 31.12 1.47
N GLN A 8 4.11 30.36 2.43
CA GLN A 8 4.85 29.97 3.63
C GLN A 8 6.21 29.41 3.21
N PRO A 9 7.32 29.81 3.87
CA PRO A 9 8.64 29.32 3.50
C PRO A 9 8.64 27.80 3.62
N ALA A 10 9.15 27.12 2.58
CA ALA A 10 9.21 25.66 2.54
C ALA A 10 10.09 25.16 3.71
N VAL A 11 9.46 24.69 4.78
CA VAL A 11 10.18 24.13 5.92
C VAL A 11 10.62 22.72 5.55
N ALA A 12 11.92 22.53 5.42
CA ALA A 12 12.48 21.20 5.25
C ALA A 12 12.25 20.39 6.54
N ARG A 13 11.68 19.19 6.41
CA ARG A 13 11.39 18.30 7.56
C ARG A 13 12.21 17.04 7.43
N ARG A 14 12.74 16.54 8.55
CA ARG A 14 13.38 15.21 8.56
C ARG A 14 12.31 14.16 8.35
N PHE A 15 12.47 13.36 7.31
CA PHE A 15 11.65 12.20 7.05
C PHE A 15 11.71 11.29 8.26
N SER A 16 10.53 11.02 8.80
CA SER A 16 10.35 9.89 9.68
C SER A 16 9.14 9.10 9.24
N ARG A 17 9.36 7.83 8.95
CA ARG A 17 8.30 6.89 8.54
C ARG A 17 7.13 6.90 9.51
N ARG A 18 7.40 6.90 10.82
CA ARG A 18 6.36 6.95 11.87
C ARG A 18 5.49 8.21 11.77
N ASN A 19 6.10 9.36 11.46
CA ASN A 19 5.37 10.62 11.37
C ASN A 19 4.52 10.69 10.10
N VAL A 20 5.04 10.23 8.97
CA VAL A 20 4.29 10.23 7.70
C VAL A 20 3.08 9.30 7.76
N LEU A 21 3.25 8.08 8.27
CA LEU A 21 2.15 7.12 8.39
C LEU A 21 1.07 7.56 9.38
N ARG A 22 1.44 8.23 10.49
CA ARG A 22 0.47 8.83 11.42
C ARG A 22 -0.35 9.94 10.76
N LEU A 23 0.28 10.77 9.94
CA LEU A 23 -0.40 11.88 9.28
C LEU A 23 -1.39 11.39 8.21
N ALA A 24 -1.03 10.33 7.48
CA ALA A 24 -1.93 9.66 6.55
C ALA A 24 -3.12 9.00 7.27
N ALA A 25 -2.90 8.39 8.44
CA ALA A 25 -3.95 7.69 9.19
C ALA A 25 -4.98 8.61 9.85
N LEU A 26 -4.62 9.85 10.16
CA LEU A 26 -5.52 10.79 10.83
C LEU A 26 -6.50 11.48 9.87
N GLY A 27 -6.37 11.33 8.55
CA GLY A 27 -7.25 11.97 7.57
C GLY A 27 -7.36 13.50 7.72
N VAL A 28 -6.45 14.14 8.47
CA VAL A 28 -6.53 15.55 8.81
C VAL A 28 -6.18 16.35 7.55
N PRO A 29 -7.14 17.05 6.93
CA PRO A 29 -6.76 18.13 6.04
C PRO A 29 -5.93 19.10 6.87
N VAL A 30 -4.70 19.39 6.46
CA VAL A 30 -3.99 20.56 6.99
C VAL A 30 -4.93 21.74 6.76
N ALA A 31 -5.53 22.24 7.83
CA ALA A 31 -6.48 23.33 7.78
C ALA A 31 -5.78 24.53 7.16
N VAL A 32 -6.12 24.84 5.91
CA VAL A 32 -5.81 26.13 5.31
C VAL A 32 -6.68 27.13 6.04
N GLY A 33 -6.06 27.91 6.94
CA GLY A 33 -6.72 29.02 7.60
C GLY A 33 -7.15 30.05 6.56
N VAL A 34 -8.41 30.00 6.14
CA VAL A 34 -9.09 31.11 5.49
C VAL A 34 -9.99 31.74 6.55
N ALA A 35 -9.53 32.85 7.12
CA ALA A 35 -10.39 33.72 7.91
C ALA A 35 -11.44 34.31 6.97
N VAL A 36 -12.69 33.89 7.11
CA VAL A 36 -13.84 34.56 6.48
C VAL A 36 -14.31 35.65 7.44
N PRO A 37 -14.35 36.93 7.03
CA PRO A 37 -14.92 37.97 7.89
C PRO A 37 -16.43 37.74 8.02
N GLN A 38 -16.92 37.65 9.26
CA GLN A 38 -18.34 37.61 9.55
C GLN A 38 -19.01 38.91 9.07
N ILE A 39 -19.84 38.80 8.05
CA ILE A 39 -20.87 39.81 7.76
C ILE A 39 -22.13 39.35 8.47
N ALA A 40 -22.52 40.11 9.49
CA ALA A 40 -23.77 39.95 10.20
C ALA A 40 -24.96 40.15 9.25
N ARG A 41 -25.85 39.16 9.16
CA ARG A 41 -27.27 39.38 8.88
C ARG A 41 -28.13 38.44 9.70
N ALA A 42 -28.94 39.04 10.57
CA ALA A 42 -30.05 38.42 11.25
C ALA A 42 -31.14 38.02 10.23
N SER A 43 -31.77 36.86 10.42
CA SER A 43 -33.23 36.75 10.51
C SER A 43 -33.73 35.30 10.63
N ARG A 44 -34.57 35.12 11.65
CA ARG A 44 -35.74 34.23 11.79
C ARG A 44 -35.54 32.72 11.95
N VAL A 45 -35.74 32.34 13.21
CA VAL A 45 -36.17 31.05 13.75
C VAL A 45 -37.50 30.60 13.12
N ALA A 46 -37.58 29.33 12.72
CA ALA A 46 -38.77 28.49 12.83
C ALA A 46 -38.33 27.04 13.08
N ALA A 47 -38.94 26.43 14.09
CA ALA A 47 -38.55 25.18 14.73
C ALA A 47 -39.03 23.92 13.98
N GLY A 48 -38.39 22.78 14.24
CA GLY A 48 -38.94 21.45 13.97
C GLY A 48 -37.97 20.28 14.14
N ALA A 49 -38.02 19.64 15.33
CA ALA A 49 -37.78 18.21 15.62
C ALA A 49 -36.39 17.57 15.31
N SER A 50 -35.55 17.31 16.33
CA SER A 50 -35.40 16.04 17.11
C SER A 50 -34.58 14.95 16.36
N GLY A 51 -33.52 14.34 16.88
CA GLY A 51 -32.92 14.39 18.21
C GLY A 51 -31.56 13.65 18.24
N ASP A 52 -30.78 14.00 19.26
CA ASP A 52 -29.67 13.30 19.93
C ASP A 52 -28.68 12.43 19.14
N SER A 53 -27.53 13.03 18.86
CA SER A 53 -26.25 12.35 18.65
C SER A 53 -25.56 12.11 19.99
N THR A 54 -25.50 10.87 20.46
CA THR A 54 -24.55 10.46 21.50
C THR A 54 -23.27 9.94 20.84
N ILE A 55 -22.18 10.69 21.02
CA ILE A 55 -20.82 10.29 20.65
C ILE A 55 -20.36 9.25 21.67
N MET A 56 -20.20 7.99 21.24
CA MET A 56 -19.46 6.98 22.01
C MET A 56 -18.02 6.92 21.50
N LEU A 57 -17.09 7.41 22.32
CA LEU A 57 -15.67 7.12 22.21
C LEU A 57 -15.45 5.70 22.75
N ILE A 58 -14.99 4.77 21.91
CA ILE A 58 -14.54 3.45 22.37
C ILE A 58 -13.01 3.41 22.34
N ASP A 59 -12.46 3.24 23.54
CA ASP A 59 -11.07 2.96 23.90
C ASP A 59 -10.71 1.50 23.55
N PRO A 60 -9.58 1.22 22.85
CA PRO A 60 -9.18 -0.14 22.55
C PRO A 60 -8.15 -0.65 23.56
N THR A 61 -8.60 -1.14 24.72
CA THR A 61 -7.77 -2.05 25.54
C THR A 61 -8.54 -3.25 26.10
N SER A 62 -8.08 -4.43 25.70
CA SER A 62 -8.31 -5.77 26.28
C SER A 62 -9.73 -6.36 26.22
N ARG A 63 -9.87 -7.54 25.58
CA ARG A 63 -10.11 -8.80 26.31
C ARG A 63 -10.18 -10.01 25.39
N ALA A 64 -9.61 -11.08 25.91
CA ALA A 64 -9.60 -12.42 25.37
C ALA A 64 -10.92 -13.16 25.63
N LEU A 65 -11.20 -14.11 24.73
CA LEU A 65 -11.89 -15.41 24.86
C LEU A 65 -13.33 -15.46 25.43
N GLY A 66 -14.18 -16.17 24.69
CA GLY A 66 -15.45 -16.72 25.18
C GLY A 66 -16.19 -17.51 24.10
N ASP A 67 -16.06 -18.84 24.16
CA ASP A 67 -16.88 -19.84 23.46
C ASP A 67 -17.83 -20.49 24.50
N PRO A 68 -19.12 -20.77 24.22
CA PRO A 68 -20.02 -21.28 25.24
C PRO A 68 -20.26 -22.80 25.19
N THR A 69 -19.94 -23.43 26.33
CA THR A 69 -20.71 -24.48 27.06
C THR A 69 -20.88 -25.88 26.43
N THR A 70 -20.59 -26.97 27.15
CA THR A 70 -21.52 -27.56 28.14
C THR A 70 -20.89 -28.58 29.11
N THR A 71 -21.33 -28.50 30.38
CA THR A 71 -21.51 -29.54 31.44
C THR A 71 -20.42 -30.55 31.82
N SER A 72 -19.96 -30.52 33.09
CA SER A 72 -20.23 -31.56 34.13
C SER A 72 -19.58 -31.19 35.48
N ALA A 73 -20.07 -31.80 36.57
CA ALA A 73 -20.05 -31.34 37.95
C ALA A 73 -18.95 -31.91 38.89
N ALA A 74 -18.90 -31.32 40.09
CA ALA A 74 -18.31 -31.76 41.37
C ALA A 74 -16.77 -31.66 41.48
N SER A 75 -16.14 -31.21 42.58
CA SER A 75 -16.45 -31.33 44.01
C SER A 75 -15.68 -30.29 44.86
N THR A 76 -16.14 -30.10 46.08
CA THR A 76 -15.75 -29.08 47.06
C THR A 76 -14.52 -29.49 47.88
N ALA A 77 -13.55 -28.60 48.09
CA ALA A 77 -12.59 -28.68 49.19
C ALA A 77 -12.31 -27.28 49.78
N ALA A 78 -12.30 -27.21 51.10
CA ALA A 78 -12.33 -26.02 51.94
C ALA A 78 -11.01 -25.20 51.95
N PRO A 79 -11.04 -23.90 52.28
CA PRO A 79 -9.84 -23.08 52.40
C PRO A 79 -9.19 -23.25 53.77
N THR A 80 -7.89 -23.58 53.79
CA THR A 80 -7.08 -23.56 55.01
C THR A 80 -6.51 -22.18 55.29
N THR A 81 -6.62 -21.77 56.56
CA THR A 81 -6.16 -20.52 57.19
C THR A 81 -4.66 -20.25 57.00
N PRO A 82 -4.21 -18.99 56.82
CA PRO A 82 -2.78 -18.66 56.77
C PRO A 82 -2.15 -18.68 58.17
N ALA A 83 -1.00 -19.34 58.30
CA ALA A 83 -0.14 -19.25 59.48
C ALA A 83 0.71 -17.98 59.43
N THR A 84 0.66 -17.18 60.50
CA THR A 84 1.63 -16.14 60.85
C THR A 84 2.93 -16.77 61.31
N THR A 85 4.10 -16.31 60.86
CA THR A 85 5.37 -16.34 61.65
C THR A 85 6.49 -15.49 61.03
N ALA A 86 7.13 -14.74 61.94
CA ALA A 86 8.48 -14.17 61.98
C ALA A 86 8.91 -13.04 61.03
N ALA A 87 9.25 -11.91 61.67
CA ALA A 87 10.14 -10.88 61.15
C ALA A 87 11.61 -11.32 61.26
N PRO A 88 12.44 -11.01 60.25
CA PRO A 88 13.86 -10.82 60.52
C PRO A 88 14.45 -9.57 59.85
N THR A 89 15.06 -8.75 60.71
CA THR A 89 16.33 -8.00 60.58
C THR A 89 16.67 -7.20 59.32
N THR A 90 16.94 -5.91 59.57
CA THR A 90 17.54 -4.90 58.69
C THR A 90 18.82 -5.38 57.98
N PRO A 91 18.89 -5.36 56.63
CA PRO A 91 20.13 -5.58 55.89
C PRO A 91 21.04 -4.35 55.92
N ALA A 92 22.34 -4.59 56.07
CA ALA A 92 23.39 -3.58 55.96
C ALA A 92 23.46 -2.98 54.55
N THR A 93 23.70 -1.67 54.48
CA THR A 93 23.88 -0.88 53.25
C THR A 93 25.05 -1.41 52.41
N THR A 94 24.72 -2.04 51.28
CA THR A 94 25.68 -2.44 50.24
C THR A 94 25.82 -1.32 49.21
N ALA A 95 27.05 -0.97 48.83
CA ALA A 95 27.35 0.07 47.87
C ALA A 95 26.68 -0.19 46.50
N ALA A 96 26.18 0.89 45.88
CA ALA A 96 25.48 0.85 44.60
C ALA A 96 26.37 0.23 43.49
N PRO A 97 25.84 -0.69 42.66
CA PRO A 97 26.57 -1.17 41.50
C PRO A 97 26.75 -0.03 40.50
N THR A 98 27.99 0.26 40.11
CA THR A 98 28.27 1.16 38.98
C THR A 98 27.80 0.49 37.69
N THR A 99 26.74 1.03 37.09
CA THR A 99 26.23 0.62 35.77
C THR A 99 27.35 0.67 34.73
N PRO A 100 27.65 -0.42 34.01
CA PRO A 100 28.59 -0.38 32.90
C PRO A 100 28.12 0.63 31.86
N ALA A 101 29.01 1.52 31.43
CA ALA A 101 28.73 2.47 30.37
C ALA A 101 28.24 1.70 29.13
N THR A 102 27.00 1.97 28.72
CA THR A 102 26.45 1.47 27.47
C THR A 102 27.23 2.08 26.32
N THR A 103 28.11 1.28 25.71
CA THR A 103 28.75 1.61 24.44
C THR A 103 27.66 1.97 23.42
N ALA A 104 27.62 3.23 22.99
CA ALA A 104 26.66 3.68 22.00
C ALA A 104 26.78 2.81 20.74
N ALA A 105 25.67 2.22 20.30
CA ALA A 105 25.62 1.50 19.04
C ALA A 105 26.06 2.43 17.91
N PRO A 106 26.90 1.98 16.96
CA PRO A 106 27.41 2.82 15.89
C PRO A 106 26.24 3.41 15.08
N THR A 107 26.18 4.73 15.02
CA THR A 107 25.18 5.47 14.25
C THR A 107 25.55 5.38 12.78
N THR A 108 24.86 4.55 12.00
CA THR A 108 24.99 4.50 10.54
C THR A 108 24.60 5.85 9.93
N THR A 109 25.45 6.40 9.06
CA THR A 109 25.11 7.66 8.39
C THR A 109 24.08 7.43 7.27
N LYS A 110 23.40 8.50 6.83
CA LYS A 110 22.47 8.44 5.69
C LYS A 110 23.15 7.87 4.43
N GLY A 111 24.41 8.25 4.19
CA GLY A 111 25.19 7.79 3.04
C GLY A 111 25.39 6.27 3.06
N ASP A 112 25.71 5.73 4.23
CA ASP A 112 25.90 4.29 4.44
C ASP A 112 24.60 3.53 4.22
N ALA A 113 23.48 4.03 4.76
CA ALA A 113 22.17 3.39 4.59
C ALA A 113 21.75 3.28 3.11
N ALA A 114 21.96 4.33 2.32
CA ALA A 114 21.65 4.32 0.90
C ALA A 114 22.57 3.37 0.11
N ALA A 115 23.86 3.31 0.47
CA ALA A 115 24.81 2.39 -0.16
C ALA A 115 24.48 0.93 0.16
N ILE A 116 24.16 0.62 1.42
CA ILE A 116 23.72 -0.71 1.86
C ILE A 116 22.50 -1.16 1.05
N ARG A 117 21.47 -0.30 0.92
CA ARG A 117 20.26 -0.63 0.14
C ARG A 117 20.55 -0.88 -1.34
N ARG A 118 21.47 -0.13 -1.96
CA ARG A 118 21.88 -0.36 -3.35
C ARG A 118 22.64 -1.68 -3.56
N ALA A 119 23.31 -2.18 -2.52
CA ALA A 119 24.02 -3.45 -2.57
C ALA A 119 23.10 -4.67 -2.39
N LEU A 120 21.87 -4.46 -1.89
CA LEU A 120 20.90 -5.54 -1.74
C LEU A 120 20.48 -6.09 -3.10
N LYS A 121 20.48 -7.42 -3.23
CA LYS A 121 20.05 -8.11 -4.45
C LYS A 121 18.56 -8.46 -4.34
N PRO A 122 17.70 -7.98 -5.26
CA PRO A 122 16.29 -8.40 -5.29
C PRO A 122 16.17 -9.93 -5.23
N GLY A 123 15.20 -10.42 -4.46
CA GLY A 123 14.95 -11.86 -4.26
C GLY A 123 15.75 -12.50 -3.11
N THR A 124 16.80 -11.84 -2.61
CA THR A 124 17.60 -12.36 -1.47
C THR A 124 17.14 -11.85 -0.10
N TYR A 125 16.22 -10.89 -0.07
CA TYR A 125 15.66 -10.30 1.13
C TYR A 125 14.21 -9.92 0.86
N LYS A 126 13.35 -10.00 1.89
CA LYS A 126 11.96 -9.56 1.82
C LYS A 126 11.89 -8.03 1.97
N PRO A 127 11.43 -7.27 0.95
CA PRO A 127 11.32 -5.82 1.10
C PRO A 127 10.35 -5.43 2.21
N GLY A 128 10.70 -4.38 2.94
CA GLY A 128 9.87 -3.80 3.99
C GLY A 128 10.38 -2.44 4.41
N ALA A 129 9.88 -1.94 5.54
CA ALA A 129 10.11 -0.58 6.03
C ALA A 129 11.58 -0.14 6.11
N SER A 130 12.50 -1.07 6.39
CA SER A 130 13.93 -0.81 6.52
C SER A 130 14.68 -0.79 5.18
N THR A 131 14.12 -1.37 4.11
CA THR A 131 14.77 -1.52 2.80
C THR A 131 14.10 -0.71 1.69
N THR A 132 12.90 -0.19 1.93
CA THR A 132 12.15 0.63 0.96
C THR A 132 11.80 2.01 1.49
N GLY A 133 11.34 2.89 0.60
CA GLY A 133 10.96 4.25 0.96
C GLY A 133 12.15 5.19 1.13
N PRO A 134 11.90 6.47 1.46
CA PRO A 134 12.96 7.42 1.72
C PRO A 134 13.86 6.95 2.87
N ILE A 135 15.12 7.33 2.82
CA ILE A 135 16.09 7.04 3.89
C ILE A 135 15.70 7.85 5.12
N GLU A 136 15.46 7.15 6.23
CA GLU A 136 15.11 7.73 7.54
C GLU A 136 16.08 8.87 7.92
N GLY A 137 15.54 9.98 8.43
CA GLY A 137 16.33 11.15 8.82
C GLY A 137 16.71 12.09 7.68
N THR A 138 16.42 11.75 6.42
CA THR A 138 16.65 12.67 5.30
C THR A 138 15.80 13.93 5.43
N SER A 139 16.39 15.11 5.23
CA SER A 139 15.62 16.34 5.06
C SER A 139 14.86 16.33 3.72
N LEU A 140 13.53 16.43 3.77
CA LEU A 140 12.67 16.55 2.60
C LEU A 140 12.12 17.98 2.49
N LYS A 141 12.19 18.56 1.29
CA LYS A 141 11.54 19.84 1.00
C LYS A 141 10.07 19.60 0.67
N GLN A 142 9.18 20.26 1.39
CA GLN A 142 7.74 20.17 1.11
C GLN A 142 7.38 20.93 -0.17
N VAL A 143 6.53 20.30 -0.97
CA VAL A 143 5.87 20.88 -2.14
C VAL A 143 4.37 20.71 -1.93
N GLN A 144 3.64 21.83 -1.90
CA GLN A 144 2.18 21.81 -1.82
C GLN A 144 1.58 21.71 -3.22
N GLY A 145 0.68 20.75 -3.42
CA GLY A 145 0.13 20.42 -4.73
C GLY A 145 1.11 19.66 -5.62
N ASP A 146 0.83 19.70 -6.92
CA ASP A 146 1.55 18.90 -7.91
C ASP A 146 2.96 19.42 -8.17
N PHE A 147 3.89 18.50 -8.42
CA PHE A 147 5.21 18.82 -8.96
C PHE A 147 5.24 18.45 -10.44
N THR A 148 5.71 19.36 -11.30
CA THR A 148 5.84 19.06 -12.72
C THR A 148 7.29 19.12 -13.16
N ALA A 149 7.76 18.05 -13.81
CA ALA A 149 9.07 18.00 -14.43
C ALA A 149 9.22 19.09 -15.51
N THR A 150 10.46 19.53 -15.73
CA THR A 150 10.80 20.65 -16.63
C THR A 150 11.85 20.31 -17.68
N ALA A 151 12.51 19.15 -17.57
CA ALA A 151 13.55 18.75 -18.51
C ALA A 151 13.74 17.23 -18.59
N ASN A 152 14.30 16.77 -19.70
CA ASN A 152 14.86 15.43 -19.81
C ASN A 152 16.01 15.25 -18.81
N GLY A 153 16.17 14.04 -18.27
CA GLY A 153 17.25 13.74 -17.34
C GLY A 153 17.13 14.41 -15.97
N GLN A 154 16.02 15.12 -15.69
CA GLN A 154 15.84 15.81 -14.41
C GLN A 154 15.86 14.81 -13.26
N VAL A 155 16.59 15.15 -12.19
CA VAL A 155 16.55 14.43 -10.93
C VAL A 155 15.60 15.17 -9.98
N ILE A 156 14.49 14.55 -9.65
CA ILE A 156 13.50 15.00 -8.67
C ILE A 156 13.79 14.25 -7.37
N GLU A 157 14.45 14.90 -6.42
CA GLU A 157 14.94 14.23 -5.22
C GLU A 157 14.69 14.98 -3.92
N ASN A 158 14.57 14.22 -2.83
CA ASN A 158 14.40 14.73 -1.47
C ASN A 158 13.18 15.68 -1.33
N LEU A 159 12.07 15.34 -1.98
CA LEU A 159 10.81 16.09 -1.91
C LEU A 159 9.74 15.33 -1.12
N GLU A 160 8.89 16.07 -0.43
CA GLU A 160 7.59 15.59 0.04
C GLU A 160 6.50 16.34 -0.74
N VAL A 161 5.88 15.69 -1.72
CA VAL A 161 4.91 16.27 -2.64
C VAL A 161 3.50 15.93 -2.18
N TRP A 162 2.73 16.95 -1.79
CA TRP A 162 1.32 16.86 -1.39
C TRP A 162 0.38 16.96 -2.60
N GLY A 163 0.67 16.16 -3.61
CA GLY A 163 0.01 16.13 -4.92
C GLY A 163 0.60 15.02 -5.77
N THR A 164 0.39 15.12 -7.07
CA THR A 164 0.94 14.21 -8.09
C THR A 164 2.26 14.74 -8.64
N ILE A 165 3.18 13.85 -9.01
CA ILE A 165 4.33 14.20 -9.85
C ILE A 165 3.99 13.96 -11.32
N ASN A 166 4.01 15.01 -12.14
CA ASN A 166 3.78 14.93 -13.58
C ASN A 166 5.10 15.06 -14.36
N ILE A 167 5.49 13.99 -15.04
CA ILE A 167 6.74 13.90 -15.80
C ILE A 167 6.60 14.47 -17.23
N ARG A 168 5.36 14.73 -17.69
CA ARG A 168 5.05 15.17 -19.06
C ARG A 168 5.65 14.21 -20.11
N ALA A 169 6.20 14.76 -21.19
CA ALA A 169 6.86 14.03 -22.27
C ALA A 169 8.39 13.94 -22.10
N TYR A 170 8.92 14.25 -20.91
CA TYR A 170 10.37 14.20 -20.67
C TYR A 170 10.85 12.76 -20.50
N SER A 171 12.09 12.51 -20.92
CA SER A 171 12.75 11.21 -20.92
C SER A 171 13.83 11.14 -19.84
N ASN A 172 14.10 9.92 -19.35
CA ASN A 172 15.18 9.62 -18.40
C ASN A 172 15.11 10.44 -17.11
N VAL A 173 13.92 10.85 -16.68
CA VAL A 173 13.71 11.53 -15.40
C VAL A 173 13.96 10.52 -14.27
N VAL A 174 14.57 10.98 -13.18
CA VAL A 174 14.80 10.18 -11.97
C VAL A 174 13.99 10.78 -10.84
N ILE A 175 13.16 9.99 -10.17
CA ILE A 175 12.49 10.36 -8.91
C ILE A 175 13.16 9.55 -7.81
N ARG A 176 13.82 10.21 -6.87
CA ARG A 176 14.63 9.55 -5.85
C ARG A 176 14.33 10.08 -4.47
N ASN A 177 14.12 9.18 -3.50
CA ASN A 177 14.06 9.55 -2.10
C ASN A 177 12.98 10.62 -1.82
N CYS A 178 11.81 10.42 -2.40
CA CYS A 178 10.67 11.32 -2.29
C CYS A 178 9.49 10.65 -1.57
N VAL A 179 8.65 11.47 -0.94
CA VAL A 179 7.29 11.08 -0.53
C VAL A 179 6.31 11.72 -1.50
N VAL A 180 5.36 10.96 -2.03
CA VAL A 180 4.32 11.45 -2.95
C VAL A 180 2.97 11.02 -2.41
N HIS A 181 2.12 11.99 -2.08
CA HIS A 181 0.83 11.72 -1.45
C HIS A 181 -0.32 11.54 -2.46
N GLY A 182 -0.09 11.83 -3.74
CA GLY A 182 -1.14 11.80 -4.75
C GLY A 182 -2.18 12.90 -4.56
N THR A 183 -3.30 12.76 -5.28
CA THR A 183 -4.36 13.77 -5.34
C THR A 183 -5.69 13.27 -4.78
N LEU A 184 -6.50 14.22 -4.30
CA LEU A 184 -7.91 14.01 -3.94
C LEU A 184 -8.86 14.45 -5.06
N ALA A 185 -8.33 14.84 -6.23
CA ALA A 185 -9.13 15.20 -7.39
C ALA A 185 -10.01 14.01 -7.82
N THR A 186 -11.22 14.32 -8.27
CA THR A 186 -12.25 13.36 -8.68
C THR A 186 -12.64 13.58 -10.14
N GLY A 187 -13.25 12.57 -10.77
CA GLY A 187 -13.82 12.69 -12.12
C GLY A 187 -12.89 12.26 -13.25
N THR A 188 -11.63 11.93 -12.96
CA THR A 188 -10.70 11.33 -13.93
C THR A 188 -9.70 10.45 -13.18
N ASP A 189 -9.54 9.20 -13.63
CA ASP A 189 -8.53 8.31 -13.08
C ASP A 189 -7.12 8.86 -13.32
N THR A 190 -6.32 8.84 -12.27
CA THR A 190 -4.97 9.39 -12.25
C THR A 190 -4.07 8.53 -11.35
N ALA A 191 -2.84 8.99 -11.10
CA ALA A 191 -1.89 8.29 -10.25
C ALA A 191 -1.00 9.25 -9.44
N PHE A 192 -0.25 8.70 -8.48
CA PHE A 192 0.75 9.46 -7.71
C PHE A 192 1.86 10.01 -8.61
N ILE A 193 2.24 9.23 -9.63
CA ILE A 193 3.18 9.66 -10.69
C ILE A 193 2.53 9.40 -12.04
N ILE A 194 2.47 10.43 -12.88
CA ILE A 194 1.90 10.38 -14.23
C ILE A 194 2.90 10.88 -15.28
N PHE A 195 2.71 10.44 -16.51
CA PHE A 195 3.49 10.85 -17.68
C PHE A 195 2.63 10.83 -18.94
N SER A 196 2.97 11.67 -19.92
CA SER A 196 2.19 11.81 -21.14
C SER A 196 2.14 10.51 -21.93
N ASN A 197 0.93 10.10 -22.29
CA ASN A 197 0.58 8.89 -23.06
C ASN A 197 0.99 7.57 -22.38
N ASP A 198 1.01 7.52 -21.05
CA ASP A 198 1.39 6.31 -20.29
C ASP A 198 2.78 5.76 -20.70
N ASN A 199 3.68 6.62 -21.18
CA ASN A 199 5.06 6.29 -21.52
C ASN A 199 6.05 6.99 -20.58
N GLY A 200 6.70 6.23 -19.71
CA GLY A 200 7.70 6.71 -18.75
C GLY A 200 9.03 7.12 -19.39
N ARG A 201 9.29 6.73 -20.65
CA ARG A 201 10.47 7.15 -21.43
C ARG A 201 11.79 6.93 -20.67
N GLY A 202 11.95 5.77 -20.04
CA GLY A 202 13.13 5.45 -19.24
C GLY A 202 13.13 6.07 -17.84
N LEU A 203 11.96 6.43 -17.32
CA LEU A 203 11.79 6.91 -15.94
C LEU A 203 12.37 5.91 -14.94
N LEU A 204 13.13 6.42 -13.97
CA LEU A 204 13.58 5.68 -12.79
C LEU A 204 12.90 6.23 -11.55
N VAL A 205 12.20 5.39 -10.79
CA VAL A 205 11.67 5.71 -9.47
C VAL A 205 12.38 4.84 -8.43
N GLU A 206 13.06 5.45 -7.47
CA GLU A 206 13.79 4.69 -6.47
C GLU A 206 13.79 5.28 -5.07
N ASP A 207 13.76 4.39 -4.06
CA ASP A 207 13.78 4.76 -2.64
C ASP A 207 12.65 5.75 -2.28
N CYS A 208 11.49 5.63 -2.93
CA CYS A 208 10.35 6.53 -2.73
C CYS A 208 9.25 5.90 -1.85
N LEU A 209 8.42 6.74 -1.24
CA LEU A 209 7.17 6.34 -0.60
C LEU A 209 6.04 7.00 -1.38
N LEU A 210 5.21 6.21 -2.03
CA LEU A 210 3.99 6.67 -2.64
C LEU A 210 2.82 6.24 -1.76
N ILE A 211 2.13 7.20 -1.15
CA ILE A 211 1.14 6.95 -0.11
C ILE A 211 -0.15 7.68 -0.40
N GLY A 212 -1.23 6.94 -0.64
CA GLY A 212 -2.51 7.55 -0.99
C GLY A 212 -3.19 8.26 0.16
N ARG A 213 -4.05 9.21 -0.20
CA ARG A 213 -4.85 10.03 0.73
C ARG A 213 -6.32 9.60 0.81
N GLY A 214 -6.63 8.37 0.38
CA GLY A 214 -8.00 7.87 0.34
C GLY A 214 -8.81 8.39 -0.86
N SER A 215 -8.20 8.49 -2.04
CA SER A 215 -8.94 8.79 -3.27
C SER A 215 -9.11 7.51 -4.09
N PRO A 216 -10.34 7.09 -4.45
CA PRO A 216 -10.56 5.94 -5.31
C PRO A 216 -10.15 6.21 -6.77
N TRP A 217 -9.84 7.46 -7.11
CA TRP A 217 -9.43 7.90 -8.46
C TRP A 217 -7.91 7.90 -8.67
N CYS A 218 -7.11 7.56 -7.65
CA CYS A 218 -5.67 7.82 -7.66
C CYS A 218 -4.85 6.57 -7.31
N SER A 219 -4.46 5.81 -8.33
CA SER A 219 -3.58 4.63 -8.22
C SER A 219 -2.12 5.01 -7.96
N GLY A 220 -1.27 4.02 -7.70
CA GLY A 220 0.14 4.29 -7.40
C GLY A 220 0.91 4.83 -8.60
N MET A 221 1.11 4.02 -9.64
CA MET A 221 1.66 4.46 -10.93
C MET A 221 0.96 3.77 -12.10
N ARG A 222 0.75 4.52 -13.19
CA ARG A 222 0.06 4.03 -14.39
C ARG A 222 0.95 4.15 -15.63
N GLY A 223 0.98 3.11 -16.46
CA GLY A 223 1.61 3.11 -17.79
C GLY A 223 2.75 2.10 -17.96
N GLY A 224 3.77 2.43 -18.75
CA GLY A 224 4.92 1.56 -19.03
C GLY A 224 6.21 2.32 -19.33
N ASN A 225 7.27 1.61 -19.70
CA ASN A 225 8.60 2.12 -20.05
C ASN A 225 9.32 2.84 -18.89
N TYR A 226 9.42 2.15 -17.75
CA TYR A 226 10.05 2.66 -16.54
C TYR A 226 10.66 1.55 -15.67
N THR A 227 11.52 1.95 -14.74
CA THR A 227 12.02 1.10 -13.65
C THR A 227 11.56 1.69 -12.32
N ILE A 228 11.01 0.86 -11.45
CA ILE A 228 10.68 1.21 -10.07
C ILE A 228 11.36 0.24 -9.11
N ARG A 229 12.13 0.75 -8.15
CA ARG A 229 12.87 -0.11 -7.22
C ARG A 229 12.97 0.43 -5.82
N ARG A 230 13.01 -0.47 -4.83
CA ARG A 230 13.12 -0.12 -3.40
C ARG A 230 12.08 0.93 -2.97
N THR A 231 10.95 0.97 -3.65
CA THR A 231 9.89 1.94 -3.44
C THR A 231 8.77 1.26 -2.67
N GLU A 232 8.18 2.01 -1.77
CA GLU A 232 6.97 1.60 -1.06
C GLU A 232 5.75 2.23 -1.71
N ILE A 233 4.71 1.44 -1.90
CA ILE A 233 3.41 1.90 -2.37
C ILE A 233 2.38 1.44 -1.34
N ASN A 234 1.62 2.40 -0.83
CA ASN A 234 0.70 2.20 0.28
C ASN A 234 -0.61 2.98 0.02
N ASN A 235 -1.75 2.40 0.39
CA ASN A 235 -3.05 3.08 0.37
C ASN A 235 -3.46 3.62 -1.02
N ALA A 236 -3.07 2.92 -2.08
CA ALA A 236 -3.57 3.15 -3.45
C ALA A 236 -4.67 2.12 -3.75
N PRO A 237 -5.67 2.42 -4.62
CA PRO A 237 -6.55 1.42 -5.21
C PRO A 237 -5.69 0.30 -5.80
N ASP A 238 -5.06 0.54 -6.95
CA ASP A 238 -4.01 -0.36 -7.44
C ASP A 238 -2.62 0.23 -7.19
N GLY A 239 -1.66 -0.60 -6.81
CA GLY A 239 -0.28 -0.18 -6.60
C GLY A 239 0.40 0.22 -7.91
N LEU A 240 0.43 -0.68 -8.90
CA LEU A 240 0.93 -0.42 -10.25
C LEU A 240 -0.08 -0.87 -11.30
N CYS A 241 -0.38 -0.03 -12.28
CA CYS A 241 -1.27 -0.34 -13.39
C CYS A 241 -0.48 -0.33 -14.70
N PHE A 242 -0.31 -1.49 -15.35
CA PHE A 242 0.38 -1.59 -16.63
C PHE A 242 -0.58 -1.37 -17.79
N THR A 243 -0.84 -0.10 -18.07
CA THR A 243 -1.84 0.36 -19.04
C THR A 243 -1.25 0.75 -20.39
N SER A 244 0.06 0.59 -20.59
CA SER A 244 0.73 0.98 -21.83
C SER A 244 1.01 -0.23 -22.72
N GLN A 245 0.64 -0.15 -24.00
CA GLN A 245 0.99 -1.18 -25.00
C GLN A 245 2.51 -1.37 -25.17
N LEU A 246 3.31 -0.34 -24.83
CA LEU A 246 4.76 -0.41 -24.88
C LEU A 246 5.33 -1.44 -23.89
N GLY A 247 4.62 -1.67 -22.77
CA GLY A 247 5.11 -2.41 -21.62
C GLY A 247 6.48 -1.91 -21.16
N ASN A 248 7.48 -2.78 -21.07
CA ASN A 248 8.85 -2.46 -20.62
C ASN A 248 8.88 -1.88 -19.20
N VAL A 249 8.44 -2.67 -18.22
CA VAL A 249 8.49 -2.27 -16.80
C VAL A 249 9.35 -3.25 -16.01
N THR A 250 10.26 -2.70 -15.22
CA THR A 250 11.02 -3.43 -14.21
C THR A 250 10.62 -2.94 -12.82
N ALA A 251 10.04 -3.82 -12.01
CA ALA A 251 9.66 -3.59 -10.62
C ALA A 251 10.48 -4.50 -9.70
N GLU A 252 11.43 -3.92 -8.95
CA GLU A 252 12.39 -4.68 -8.14
C GLU A 252 12.50 -4.25 -6.68
N GLY A 253 12.40 -5.19 -5.75
CA GLY A 253 12.65 -4.90 -4.34
C GLY A 253 11.65 -3.90 -3.73
N ASN A 254 10.46 -3.78 -4.30
CA ASN A 254 9.42 -2.87 -3.83
C ASN A 254 8.59 -3.49 -2.71
N TRP A 255 7.92 -2.63 -1.95
CA TRP A 255 6.94 -3.04 -0.95
C TRP A 255 5.58 -2.41 -1.26
N ILE A 256 4.67 -3.20 -1.79
CA ILE A 256 3.33 -2.77 -2.22
C ILE A 256 2.32 -3.42 -1.28
N HIS A 257 1.66 -2.63 -0.44
CA HIS A 257 0.85 -3.15 0.67
C HIS A 257 -0.24 -2.20 1.11
N ASN A 258 -1.16 -2.67 1.96
CA ASN A 258 -2.27 -1.87 2.49
C ASN A 258 -3.06 -1.14 1.40
N GLY A 259 -3.48 -1.87 0.37
CA GLY A 259 -4.28 -1.28 -0.71
C GLY A 259 -5.55 -0.61 -0.18
N LEU A 260 -5.97 0.44 -0.87
CA LEU A 260 -7.19 1.20 -0.60
C LEU A 260 -8.37 0.47 -1.22
N TYR A 261 -9.23 -0.06 -0.36
CA TYR A 261 -10.53 -0.55 -0.78
C TYR A 261 -11.63 0.45 -0.41
N MET A 262 -12.50 0.76 -1.36
CA MET A 262 -13.68 1.57 -1.13
C MET A 262 -14.85 0.93 -1.84
N GLU A 263 -16.01 0.92 -1.19
CA GLU A 263 -17.30 0.57 -1.77
C GLU A 263 -18.17 1.83 -1.75
N TRP A 264 -19.06 1.96 -2.72
CA TRP A 264 -20.04 3.04 -2.77
C TRP A 264 -21.38 2.56 -3.33
N ASP A 265 -22.38 3.43 -3.30
CA ASP A 265 -23.64 3.23 -4.02
C ASP A 265 -23.67 4.02 -5.32
N ALA A 266 -24.51 3.62 -6.27
CA ALA A 266 -24.64 4.24 -7.59
C ALA A 266 -24.91 5.76 -7.58
N LYS A 267 -25.46 6.29 -6.49
CA LYS A 267 -25.78 7.70 -6.32
C LYS A 267 -24.74 8.48 -5.51
N THR A 268 -23.67 7.82 -5.07
CA THR A 268 -22.62 8.46 -4.26
C THR A 268 -21.92 9.51 -5.12
N PRO A 269 -21.96 10.80 -4.75
CA PRO A 269 -21.35 11.85 -5.55
C PRO A 269 -19.84 11.65 -5.69
N ASN A 270 -19.30 12.03 -6.84
CA ASN A 270 -17.85 12.07 -7.10
C ASN A 270 -17.13 10.73 -6.93
N MET A 271 -17.84 9.60 -7.05
CA MET A 271 -17.23 8.27 -7.10
C MET A 271 -17.03 7.82 -8.55
N PRO A 272 -16.00 7.00 -8.83
CA PRO A 272 -15.83 6.40 -10.15
C PRO A 272 -17.13 5.75 -10.61
N TYR A 273 -17.55 6.08 -11.83
CA TYR A 273 -18.66 5.38 -12.45
C TYR A 273 -18.15 3.99 -12.81
N ALA A 274 -18.58 2.96 -12.07
CA ALA A 274 -18.17 1.60 -12.32
C ALA A 274 -19.40 0.69 -12.33
N GLY A 275 -19.42 -0.26 -13.26
CA GLY A 275 -20.31 -1.43 -13.21
C GLY A 275 -20.13 -2.30 -11.95
N SER A 276 -19.21 -1.93 -11.06
CA SER A 276 -18.82 -2.70 -9.89
C SER A 276 -19.01 -1.98 -8.55
N TYR A 277 -19.23 -0.65 -8.49
CA TYR A 277 -19.45 0.12 -7.25
C TYR A 277 -18.41 -0.09 -6.12
N TYR A 278 -17.18 -0.48 -6.48
CA TYR A 278 -16.03 -0.61 -5.58
C TYR A 278 -14.73 -0.34 -6.31
N THR A 279 -13.65 -0.06 -5.58
CA THR A 279 -12.29 0.00 -6.14
C THR A 279 -11.74 -1.40 -6.38
N HIS A 280 -11.11 -1.60 -7.53
CA HIS A 280 -10.10 -2.64 -7.64
C HIS A 280 -8.95 -2.32 -6.67
N THR A 281 -8.43 -3.34 -6.00
CA THR A 281 -7.38 -3.13 -5.00
C THR A 281 -6.20 -4.07 -5.19
N ASP A 282 -5.52 -4.00 -6.33
CA ASP A 282 -4.38 -4.85 -6.61
C ASP A 282 -3.05 -4.31 -6.11
N GLY A 283 -2.12 -5.23 -5.85
CA GLY A 283 -0.71 -4.87 -5.83
C GLY A 283 -0.24 -4.38 -7.20
N ILE A 284 -0.43 -5.21 -8.23
CA ILE A 284 -0.10 -4.89 -9.62
C ILE A 284 -1.22 -5.43 -10.52
N GLN A 285 -1.81 -4.54 -11.33
CA GLN A 285 -2.76 -4.89 -12.37
C GLN A 285 -2.13 -4.75 -13.76
N PHE A 286 -2.17 -5.83 -14.53
CA PHE A 286 -1.77 -5.85 -15.93
C PHE A 286 -3.02 -5.62 -16.77
N HIS A 287 -2.98 -4.63 -17.68
CA HIS A 287 -4.06 -4.44 -18.65
C HIS A 287 -3.66 -4.86 -20.07
N ARG A 288 -2.38 -4.65 -20.44
CA ARG A 288 -1.82 -4.92 -21.78
C ARG A 288 -0.30 -4.75 -21.80
N GLY A 289 0.33 -5.02 -22.94
CA GLY A 289 1.74 -4.69 -23.22
C GLY A 289 2.71 -5.83 -22.87
N ARG A 290 4.03 -5.63 -23.03
CA ARG A 290 4.99 -6.74 -22.97
C ARG A 290 6.29 -6.37 -22.26
N ASN A 291 7.14 -7.36 -21.96
CA ASN A 291 8.46 -7.15 -21.32
C ASN A 291 8.30 -6.61 -19.89
N TYR A 292 7.78 -7.46 -19.00
CA TYR A 292 7.58 -7.13 -17.59
C TYR A 292 8.50 -7.98 -16.72
N VAL A 293 9.22 -7.33 -15.81
CA VAL A 293 10.07 -8.00 -14.80
C VAL A 293 9.61 -7.57 -13.41
N ILE A 294 9.05 -8.51 -12.66
CA ILE A 294 8.57 -8.34 -11.30
C ILE A 294 9.42 -9.24 -10.41
N ARG A 295 10.44 -8.68 -9.76
CA ARG A 295 11.44 -9.46 -9.03
C ARG A 295 11.64 -9.01 -7.60
N GLY A 296 11.63 -9.95 -6.67
CA GLY A 296 12.10 -9.67 -5.31
C GLY A 296 11.25 -8.67 -4.54
N ASN A 297 9.97 -8.50 -4.89
CA ASN A 297 9.06 -7.56 -4.25
C ASN A 297 8.30 -8.22 -3.09
N THR A 298 7.83 -7.43 -2.11
CA THR A 298 6.76 -7.83 -1.20
C THR A 298 5.46 -7.19 -1.69
N ILE A 299 4.46 -8.00 -2.06
CA ILE A 299 3.23 -7.52 -2.70
C ILE A 299 2.00 -8.11 -2.02
N GLY A 300 1.04 -7.24 -1.71
CA GLY A 300 -0.28 -7.59 -1.19
C GLY A 300 -0.36 -7.57 0.34
N GLY A 301 -1.19 -8.45 0.90
CA GLY A 301 -1.50 -8.50 2.34
C GLY A 301 -2.89 -7.96 2.68
N THR A 302 -3.10 -7.62 3.96
CA THR A 302 -4.36 -7.05 4.44
C THR A 302 -4.58 -5.66 3.84
N ARG A 303 -5.84 -5.29 3.62
CA ARG A 303 -6.23 -3.96 3.16
C ARG A 303 -6.00 -2.92 4.25
N TYR A 304 -6.00 -1.66 3.85
CA TYR A 304 -6.01 -0.56 4.80
C TYR A 304 -7.20 -0.69 5.76
N VAL A 305 -7.00 -0.60 7.08
CA VAL A 305 -8.02 -1.00 8.09
C VAL A 305 -9.34 -0.22 8.00
N ALA A 306 -9.31 1.05 7.59
CA ALA A 306 -10.52 1.86 7.37
C ALA A 306 -11.32 1.45 6.11
N ALA A 307 -10.72 0.60 5.27
CA ALA A 307 -11.32 0.08 4.05
C ALA A 307 -12.19 -1.17 4.30
N HIS A 308 -12.19 -1.75 5.50
CA HIS A 308 -12.99 -2.93 5.81
C HIS A 308 -14.44 -2.51 6.12
N HIS A 309 -15.34 -2.33 5.13
CA HIS A 309 -16.73 -1.95 5.47
C HIS A 309 -17.85 -2.71 4.76
N SER A 310 -18.82 -3.11 5.60
CA SER A 310 -20.27 -3.16 5.40
C SER A 310 -20.99 -4.41 4.89
N GLY A 311 -20.30 -5.52 4.61
CA GLY A 311 -21.01 -6.80 4.42
C GLY A 311 -21.72 -6.96 3.07
N LYS A 312 -21.41 -6.13 2.06
CA LYS A 312 -21.56 -6.54 0.64
C LYS A 312 -20.59 -7.67 0.24
N ALA A 313 -19.83 -8.18 1.20
CA ALA A 313 -19.05 -9.42 1.15
C ALA A 313 -19.79 -10.63 0.55
N LYS A 314 -21.13 -10.62 0.51
CA LYS A 314 -21.95 -11.67 -0.13
C LYS A 314 -22.06 -11.56 -1.66
N GLN A 315 -21.63 -10.44 -2.26
CA GLN A 315 -21.63 -10.23 -3.72
C GLN A 315 -20.29 -10.61 -4.39
N LEU A 316 -19.32 -11.12 -3.63
CA LEU A 316 -17.98 -11.48 -4.09
C LEU A 316 -17.92 -12.91 -4.67
N GLN A 317 -19.03 -13.36 -5.28
CA GLN A 317 -19.17 -14.70 -5.81
C GLN A 317 -18.84 -14.71 -7.32
N ASP A 318 -17.78 -15.43 -7.64
CA ASP A 318 -17.57 -16.24 -8.85
C ASP A 318 -17.54 -15.62 -10.25
N ASP A 319 -17.22 -14.33 -10.41
CA ASP A 319 -16.56 -13.92 -11.65
C ASP A 319 -15.11 -14.42 -11.54
N ALA A 320 -14.85 -15.73 -11.72
CA ALA A 320 -13.52 -16.33 -11.43
C ALA A 320 -12.36 -15.85 -12.31
N ASP A 321 -12.59 -14.73 -12.99
CA ASP A 321 -11.74 -14.07 -13.96
C ASP A 321 -11.36 -12.65 -13.49
N ASP A 322 -12.20 -11.92 -12.73
CA ASP A 322 -11.97 -10.50 -12.39
C ASP A 322 -12.13 -10.18 -10.90
N ASN A 323 -11.34 -10.87 -10.09
CA ASN A 323 -11.29 -10.69 -8.65
C ASN A 323 -10.89 -9.27 -8.24
N TYR A 324 -11.77 -8.58 -7.49
CA TYR A 324 -11.61 -7.22 -6.95
C TYR A 324 -10.31 -6.89 -6.17
N ASN A 325 -9.44 -7.88 -5.89
CA ASN A 325 -8.10 -7.68 -5.33
C ASN A 325 -7.25 -8.94 -5.50
N SER A 326 -6.04 -8.72 -6.02
CA SER A 326 -4.94 -9.69 -6.06
C SER A 326 -3.61 -9.02 -5.73
N ALA A 327 -2.61 -9.80 -5.29
CA ALA A 327 -1.24 -9.27 -5.31
C ALA A 327 -0.82 -8.99 -6.77
N LEU A 328 -1.18 -9.91 -7.68
CA LEU A 328 -0.99 -9.78 -9.12
C LEU A 328 -2.29 -10.11 -9.85
N MET A 329 -2.88 -9.14 -10.55
CA MET A 329 -4.01 -9.33 -11.45
C MET A 329 -3.54 -9.27 -12.89
N ILE A 330 -3.70 -10.37 -13.62
CA ILE A 330 -3.14 -10.55 -14.95
C ILE A 330 -4.28 -10.83 -15.93
N LYS A 331 -4.78 -9.77 -16.57
CA LYS A 331 -5.93 -9.82 -17.47
C LYS A 331 -5.73 -8.89 -18.67
N GLN A 332 -5.92 -9.40 -19.88
CA GLN A 332 -5.86 -8.55 -21.07
C GLN A 332 -7.18 -7.79 -21.21
N GLU A 333 -7.19 -6.52 -20.81
CA GLU A 333 -8.42 -5.74 -20.63
C GLU A 333 -8.86 -4.97 -21.88
N VAL A 334 -8.00 -4.79 -22.88
CA VAL A 334 -8.24 -3.79 -23.95
C VAL A 334 -8.94 -4.36 -25.19
N ASP A 335 -8.28 -5.22 -25.95
CA ASP A 335 -8.79 -5.92 -27.16
C ASP A 335 -7.93 -7.17 -27.41
N SER A 336 -8.24 -7.99 -28.42
CA SER A 336 -7.47 -9.21 -28.75
C SER A 336 -6.27 -8.97 -29.69
N SER A 337 -5.92 -7.70 -29.95
CA SER A 337 -4.83 -7.38 -30.89
C SER A 337 -3.46 -7.82 -30.35
N ALA A 338 -2.57 -8.22 -31.26
CA ALA A 338 -1.20 -8.58 -30.92
C ALA A 338 -0.43 -7.44 -30.23
N ALA A 339 -0.81 -6.17 -30.46
CA ALA A 339 -0.20 -5.01 -29.80
C ALA A 339 -0.49 -4.98 -28.29
N ASN A 340 -1.70 -5.38 -27.89
CA ASN A 340 -2.16 -5.34 -26.51
C ASN A 340 -1.90 -6.65 -25.74
N LYS A 341 -1.35 -7.68 -26.39
CA LYS A 341 -1.02 -8.93 -25.71
C LYS A 341 -0.02 -8.73 -24.58
N ILE A 342 -0.35 -9.34 -23.44
CA ILE A 342 0.52 -9.52 -22.27
C ILE A 342 1.50 -10.65 -22.56
N GLU A 343 2.75 -10.28 -22.84
CA GLU A 343 3.81 -11.21 -23.28
C GLU A 343 5.15 -10.89 -22.62
N ASN A 344 6.03 -11.89 -22.57
CA ASN A 344 7.37 -11.80 -21.99
C ASN A 344 7.33 -11.24 -20.56
N VAL A 345 6.71 -12.00 -19.66
CA VAL A 345 6.50 -11.62 -18.27
C VAL A 345 7.30 -12.54 -17.37
N LEU A 346 8.14 -11.96 -16.52
CA LEU A 346 8.89 -12.66 -15.49
C LEU A 346 8.43 -12.18 -14.11
N ILE A 347 7.90 -13.09 -13.31
CA ILE A 347 7.51 -12.88 -11.92
C ILE A 347 8.34 -13.85 -11.07
N GLU A 348 9.34 -13.36 -10.35
CA GLU A 348 10.25 -14.23 -9.61
C GLU A 348 10.72 -13.71 -8.26
N ASP A 349 11.02 -14.64 -7.36
CA ASP A 349 11.59 -14.37 -6.04
C ASP A 349 10.77 -13.37 -5.20
N ASN A 350 9.47 -13.21 -5.47
CA ASN A 350 8.61 -12.29 -4.75
C ASN A 350 8.03 -12.93 -3.50
N TRP A 351 7.64 -12.08 -2.53
CA TRP A 351 6.81 -12.44 -1.39
C TRP A 351 5.39 -11.95 -1.65
N LEU A 352 4.47 -12.87 -1.87
CA LEU A 352 3.11 -12.57 -2.29
C LEU A 352 2.10 -12.92 -1.19
N ALA A 353 1.13 -12.04 -0.93
CA ALA A 353 0.12 -12.25 0.10
C ALA A 353 -1.26 -11.75 -0.30
N GLY A 354 -2.28 -12.36 0.29
CA GLY A 354 -3.64 -11.81 0.30
C GLY A 354 -4.33 -11.84 -1.06
N GLY A 355 -5.35 -10.98 -1.19
CA GLY A 355 -6.27 -10.98 -2.32
C GLY A 355 -7.39 -12.01 -2.19
N GLN A 356 -8.40 -11.89 -3.05
CA GLN A 356 -9.35 -12.99 -3.30
C GLN A 356 -8.58 -14.14 -3.99
N ALA A 357 -7.76 -13.79 -4.98
CA ALA A 357 -6.64 -14.63 -5.38
C ALA A 357 -5.31 -13.90 -5.20
N THR A 358 -4.24 -14.59 -4.81
CA THR A 358 -2.93 -13.91 -4.66
C THR A 358 -2.35 -13.61 -6.04
N VAL A 359 -2.37 -14.58 -6.94
CA VAL A 359 -2.10 -14.39 -8.37
C VAL A 359 -3.37 -14.78 -9.12
N ASN A 360 -3.98 -13.83 -9.80
CA ASN A 360 -5.13 -14.07 -10.67
C ASN A 360 -4.71 -13.95 -12.14
N ILE A 361 -4.90 -15.02 -12.92
CA ILE A 361 -4.72 -15.00 -14.37
C ILE A 361 -6.05 -15.34 -15.03
N CYS A 362 -6.59 -14.35 -15.75
CA CYS A 362 -7.81 -14.50 -16.52
C CYS A 362 -7.49 -14.60 -18.01
N SER A 363 -7.99 -15.65 -18.67
CA SER A 363 -7.98 -15.80 -20.13
C SER A 363 -8.92 -14.79 -20.80
N GLY A 364 -8.50 -13.53 -20.83
CA GLY A 364 -9.15 -12.49 -21.62
C GLY A 364 -8.58 -12.42 -23.03
N ARG A 365 -9.47 -12.32 -24.03
CA ARG A 365 -9.15 -11.79 -25.37
C ARG A 365 -8.03 -12.54 -26.11
N ASP A 366 -8.11 -13.88 -26.09
CA ASP A 366 -7.21 -14.81 -26.78
C ASP A 366 -5.74 -14.75 -26.34
N ASN A 367 -5.47 -14.27 -25.13
CA ASN A 367 -4.15 -14.36 -24.54
C ASN A 367 -3.93 -15.71 -23.84
N THR A 368 -2.90 -16.44 -24.26
CA THR A 368 -2.52 -17.72 -23.66
C THR A 368 -1.53 -17.55 -22.51
N PHE A 369 -0.95 -16.36 -22.35
CA PHE A 369 0.14 -16.05 -21.43
C PHE A 369 1.32 -17.03 -21.54
N SER A 370 1.53 -17.63 -22.72
CA SER A 370 2.54 -18.68 -22.95
C SER A 370 3.97 -18.25 -22.65
N SER A 371 4.27 -16.95 -22.73
CA SER A 371 5.56 -16.34 -22.40
C SER A 371 5.61 -15.72 -21.00
N LEU A 372 4.60 -15.97 -20.15
CA LEU A 372 4.62 -15.64 -18.73
C LEU A 372 5.32 -16.76 -17.96
N THR A 373 6.29 -16.39 -17.12
CA THR A 373 6.96 -17.27 -16.16
C THR A 373 6.76 -16.70 -14.77
N CYS A 374 6.16 -17.49 -13.88
CA CYS A 374 5.97 -17.18 -12.47
C CYS A 374 6.69 -18.24 -11.63
N ARG A 375 7.85 -17.92 -11.09
CA ARG A 375 8.72 -18.91 -10.45
C ARG A 375 9.35 -18.46 -9.15
N ASP A 376 9.67 -19.42 -8.29
CA ASP A 376 10.48 -19.20 -7.08
C ASP A 376 9.90 -18.13 -6.12
N ASN A 377 8.59 -17.88 -6.19
CA ASN A 377 7.92 -16.94 -5.31
C ASN A 377 7.52 -17.62 -3.99
N LYS A 378 7.52 -16.84 -2.91
CA LYS A 378 7.11 -17.22 -1.57
C LYS A 378 5.73 -16.67 -1.26
N PHE A 379 4.76 -17.56 -1.04
CA PHE A 379 3.40 -17.19 -0.73
C PHE A 379 3.20 -17.17 0.79
N MET A 380 2.80 -16.02 1.33
CA MET A 380 2.37 -15.91 2.71
C MET A 380 0.97 -16.50 2.84
N ARG A 381 0.72 -17.32 3.86
CA ARG A 381 -0.63 -17.80 4.14
C ARG A 381 -1.53 -16.64 4.49
N SER A 382 -2.62 -16.51 3.75
CA SER A 382 -3.60 -15.47 4.01
C SER A 382 -4.63 -15.96 5.03
N THR A 383 -4.82 -15.19 6.10
CA THR A 383 -5.96 -15.36 7.02
C THR A 383 -7.20 -14.59 6.53
N TRP A 384 -7.15 -14.05 5.31
CA TRP A 384 -8.18 -13.19 4.72
C TRP A 384 -8.41 -13.52 3.24
N GLY A 385 -9.60 -13.24 2.71
CA GLY A 385 -9.98 -13.60 1.34
C GLY A 385 -10.31 -15.10 1.16
N SER A 386 -10.42 -15.56 -0.09
CA SER A 386 -10.83 -16.94 -0.46
C SER A 386 -9.68 -17.95 -0.54
N GLN A 387 -8.47 -17.56 -0.13
CA GLN A 387 -7.28 -18.44 -0.11
C GLN A 387 -6.94 -19.08 -1.47
N MET A 388 -7.36 -18.46 -2.58
CA MET A 388 -7.00 -18.88 -3.92
C MET A 388 -5.60 -18.36 -4.26
N TYR A 389 -4.55 -19.09 -3.90
CA TYR A 389 -3.19 -18.55 -4.07
C TYR A 389 -2.83 -18.30 -5.54
N ILE A 390 -3.08 -19.26 -6.43
CA ILE A 390 -2.88 -19.10 -7.87
C ILE A 390 -4.17 -19.50 -8.58
N LEU A 391 -4.93 -18.53 -9.05
CA LEU A 391 -6.13 -18.73 -9.85
C LEU A 391 -5.78 -18.62 -11.34
N ARG A 392 -5.98 -19.69 -12.10
CA ARG A 392 -5.76 -19.70 -13.55
C ARG A 392 -6.54 -20.78 -14.28
N GLY A 393 -6.85 -20.54 -15.55
CA GLY A 393 -7.29 -21.57 -16.49
C GLY A 393 -6.17 -22.58 -16.84
N PRO A 394 -6.51 -23.79 -17.34
CA PRO A 394 -5.52 -24.79 -17.75
C PRO A 394 -4.57 -24.25 -18.83
N GLY A 395 -3.26 -24.45 -18.62
CA GLY A 395 -2.22 -24.08 -19.61
C GLY A 395 -1.82 -22.61 -19.65
N LEU A 396 -2.44 -21.73 -18.84
CA LEU A 396 -2.10 -20.30 -18.85
C LEU A 396 -0.82 -20.00 -18.06
N GLY A 397 0.27 -19.66 -18.76
CA GLY A 397 1.55 -19.34 -18.15
C GLY A 397 2.32 -20.53 -17.56
N ASN A 398 3.59 -20.29 -17.26
CA ASN A 398 4.54 -21.28 -16.77
C ASN A 398 4.82 -21.04 -15.28
N PHE A 399 4.58 -22.05 -14.44
CA PHE A 399 4.75 -21.95 -12.99
C PHE A 399 5.68 -23.04 -12.47
N SER A 400 6.65 -22.66 -11.64
CA SER A 400 7.62 -23.59 -11.03
C SER A 400 8.19 -23.02 -9.73
N GLY A 401 8.64 -23.87 -8.79
CA GLY A 401 9.36 -23.41 -7.59
C GLY A 401 8.59 -22.51 -6.62
N ASN A 402 7.30 -22.26 -6.85
CA ASN A 402 6.47 -21.43 -5.96
C ASN A 402 6.09 -22.23 -4.71
N VAL A 403 6.39 -21.67 -3.54
CA VAL A 403 6.23 -22.34 -2.25
C VAL A 403 5.57 -21.42 -1.23
N PHE A 404 4.96 -22.00 -0.20
CA PHE A 404 4.55 -21.25 0.97
C PHE A 404 5.79 -20.80 1.78
N GLU A 405 5.75 -19.57 2.29
CA GLU A 405 6.88 -18.97 3.01
C GLU A 405 7.19 -19.68 4.33
N ASP A 406 6.17 -20.19 5.01
CA ASP A 406 6.26 -20.72 6.37
C ASP A 406 6.82 -22.14 6.44
N ASP A 407 6.43 -23.02 5.51
CA ASP A 407 6.82 -24.44 5.52
C ASP A 407 7.50 -24.93 4.23
N GLY A 408 7.60 -24.09 3.20
CA GLY A 408 8.22 -24.44 1.92
C GLY A 408 7.43 -25.43 1.07
N SER A 409 6.19 -25.77 1.45
CA SER A 409 5.34 -26.66 0.67
C SER A 409 4.87 -25.99 -0.63
N ALA A 410 4.59 -26.80 -1.66
CA ALA A 410 4.16 -26.29 -2.96
C ALA A 410 2.81 -25.56 -2.87
N VAL A 411 2.69 -24.45 -3.58
CA VAL A 411 1.45 -23.66 -3.63
C VAL A 411 0.45 -24.30 -4.60
N PRO A 412 -0.80 -24.55 -4.17
CA PRO A 412 -1.81 -25.17 -5.03
C PRO A 412 -2.35 -24.20 -6.07
N PHE A 413 -2.77 -24.75 -7.21
CA PHE A 413 -3.57 -24.04 -8.20
C PHE A 413 -5.06 -24.14 -7.85
N SER A 414 -5.75 -23.01 -7.91
CA SER A 414 -7.20 -22.91 -7.97
C SER A 414 -7.62 -22.84 -9.44
N LYS A 415 -8.70 -23.53 -9.80
CA LYS A 415 -9.19 -23.57 -11.17
C LYS A 415 -9.91 -22.25 -11.50
N GLY A 416 -9.38 -21.49 -12.45
CA GLY A 416 -10.09 -20.41 -13.15
C GLY A 416 -10.97 -20.96 -14.27
N TYR A 417 -11.91 -20.17 -14.79
CA TYR A 417 -12.84 -20.61 -15.84
C TYR A 417 -12.22 -20.64 -17.23
#